data_AF-A0AAJ6ZVQ1-F1
#
_entry.id   AF-A0AAJ6ZVQ1-F1
#
_cell.length_a   1.000
_cell.length_b   1.000
_cell.length_c   1.000
_cell.angle_alpha   90.00
_cell.angle_beta   90.00
_cell.angle_gamma   90.00
#
_symmetry.space_group_name_H-M   'P 1'
#
loop_
_entity.id
_entity.type
_entity.pdbx_description
1 polymer ?
#
loop_
_entity_poly.entity_id
_entity_poly.type
_entity_poly.pdbx_seq_one_letter_code
_entity_poly.pdbx_strand_id
1 'polypeptide(L)'
;MSQRRQIRTSAVEEITTSDRAVIECVRYIFSREGSKIPIKRAEILKYLQSTCETSTNQISSIMVEANKVLKTVYGYKLVQVEAKTGVQYIVVLDEECQSLSSSVIDPQQRRILIACLIHIFMSGCPVKEDDMWKFLSESGLLEENDYSGRKSFISTATKQMYLLYTKVGDGELARNIFEWGKRATEEVPKNFLLNKMAEALGKTPDHWYEQYKEATEGT
;
A
#
# COMPACT_ATOMS: atom_id res chain seq x y z
N MET A 1 -30.38 -60.91 3.80
CA MET A 1 -29.11 -60.59 3.13
C MET A 1 -28.81 -59.12 3.35
N SER A 2 -27.82 -58.86 4.18
CA SER A 2 -27.34 -57.53 4.56
C SER A 2 -26.22 -57.13 3.60
N GLN A 3 -26.28 -55.92 3.05
CA GLN A 3 -25.06 -55.16 2.74
C GLN A 3 -25.37 -53.67 2.65
N ARG A 4 -25.32 -53.07 3.84
CA ARG A 4 -24.94 -51.69 4.09
C ARG A 4 -23.51 -51.50 3.53
N ARG A 5 -23.38 -50.73 2.45
CA ARG A 5 -22.08 -50.25 1.92
C ARG A 5 -22.26 -48.74 1.73
N GLN A 6 -22.32 -47.97 2.81
CA GLN A 6 -21.16 -47.37 3.47
C GLN A 6 -20.09 -46.87 2.50
N ILE A 7 -19.85 -45.56 2.60
CA ILE A 7 -18.67 -44.81 2.19
C ILE A 7 -18.70 -44.30 0.74
N ARG A 8 -19.44 -43.20 0.57
CA ARG A 8 -19.07 -42.15 -0.39
C ARG A 8 -18.71 -40.89 0.40
N THR A 9 -17.66 -41.02 1.19
CA THR A 9 -16.93 -39.90 1.83
C THR A 9 -15.48 -40.04 1.38
N SER A 10 -15.22 -39.58 0.17
CA SER A 10 -13.89 -39.41 -0.44
C SER A 10 -13.89 -38.00 -1.04
N ALA A 11 -13.01 -37.07 -0.72
CA ALA A 11 -11.81 -37.07 0.09
C ALA A 11 -11.72 -35.66 0.69
N VAL A 12 -11.55 -35.58 2.01
CA VAL A 12 -11.01 -34.36 2.60
C VAL A 12 -9.51 -34.57 2.51
N GLU A 13 -8.84 -33.89 1.59
CA GLU A 13 -7.37 -33.85 1.54
C GLU A 13 -6.88 -33.52 2.96
N GLU A 14 -6.04 -34.38 3.53
CA GLU A 14 -5.35 -34.08 4.79
C GLU A 14 -4.45 -32.87 4.53
N ILE A 15 -4.97 -31.68 4.85
CA ILE A 15 -4.21 -30.43 4.83
C ILE A 15 -3.01 -30.64 5.75
N THR A 16 -1.80 -30.63 5.19
CA THR A 16 -0.60 -30.77 6.01
C THR A 16 -0.51 -29.58 6.97
N THR A 17 0.17 -29.74 8.10
CA THR A 17 0.39 -28.63 9.05
C THR A 17 0.99 -27.39 8.36
N SER A 18 1.81 -27.61 7.32
CA SER A 18 2.39 -26.55 6.49
C SER A 18 1.34 -25.84 5.63
N ASP A 19 0.46 -26.59 4.95
CA ASP A 19 -0.61 -26.02 4.12
C ASP A 19 -1.60 -25.21 4.97
N ARG A 20 -1.91 -25.72 6.18
CA ARG A 20 -2.75 -24.99 7.14
C ARG A 20 -2.10 -23.67 7.54
N ALA A 21 -0.80 -23.65 7.82
CA ALA A 21 -0.08 -22.43 8.18
C ALA A 21 -0.04 -21.41 7.03
N VAL A 22 0.07 -21.86 5.78
CA VAL A 22 -0.04 -20.99 4.59
C VAL A 22 -1.44 -20.38 4.48
N ILE A 23 -2.50 -21.19 4.61
CA ILE A 23 -3.89 -20.71 4.56
C ILE A 23 -4.14 -19.66 5.65
N GLU A 24 -3.73 -19.93 6.89
CA GLU A 24 -3.91 -18.98 8.00
C GLU A 24 -3.05 -17.72 7.81
N CYS A 25 -1.84 -17.83 7.24
CA CYS A 25 -1.02 -16.67 6.90
C CYS A 25 -1.72 -15.77 5.88
N VAL A 26 -2.26 -16.35 4.80
CA VAL A 26 -3.02 -15.62 3.77
C VAL A 26 -4.24 -14.95 4.38
N ARG A 27 -5.03 -15.67 5.20
CA ARG A 27 -6.20 -15.11 5.90
C ARG A 27 -5.83 -13.93 6.78
N TYR A 28 -4.77 -14.07 7.58
CA TYR A 28 -4.27 -13.01 8.44
C TYR A 28 -3.90 -11.76 7.64
N ILE A 29 -3.10 -11.92 6.59
CA ILE A 29 -2.66 -10.82 5.74
C ILE A 29 -3.85 -10.14 5.06
N PHE A 30 -4.72 -10.92 4.41
CA PHE A 30 -5.87 -10.41 3.66
C PHE A 30 -6.84 -9.64 4.57
N SER A 31 -7.08 -10.12 5.79
CA SER A 31 -7.94 -9.44 6.76
C SER A 31 -7.44 -8.05 7.16
N ARG A 32 -6.13 -7.80 7.03
CA ARG A 32 -5.49 -6.53 7.40
C ARG A 32 -5.35 -5.56 6.23
N GLU A 33 -5.55 -6.03 5.00
CA GLU A 33 -5.36 -5.21 3.81
C GLU A 33 -6.25 -3.97 3.82
N GLY A 34 -7.47 -4.09 4.35
CA GLY A 34 -8.36 -2.96 4.49
C GLY A 34 -7.72 -1.78 5.23
N SER A 35 -7.05 -2.02 6.36
CA SER A 35 -6.43 -0.94 7.13
C SER A 35 -5.30 -0.19 6.39
N LYS A 36 -4.71 -0.83 5.36
CA LYS A 36 -3.49 -0.39 4.66
C LYS A 36 -2.28 -0.17 5.59
N ILE A 37 -2.34 -0.63 6.85
CA ILE A 37 -1.24 -0.52 7.81
C ILE A 37 -0.20 -1.61 7.50
N PRO A 38 1.08 -1.26 7.43
CA PRO A 38 2.16 -2.25 7.24
C PRO A 38 2.15 -3.33 8.32
N ILE A 39 2.36 -4.57 7.90
CA ILE A 39 2.33 -5.74 8.77
C ILE A 39 3.76 -6.11 9.14
N LYS A 40 4.09 -6.14 10.44
CA LYS A 40 5.43 -6.55 10.88
C LYS A 40 5.59 -8.06 10.73
N ARG A 41 6.78 -8.50 10.29
CA ARG A 41 7.10 -9.94 10.22
C ARG A 41 6.90 -10.65 11.56
N ALA A 42 7.27 -9.99 12.66
CA ALA A 42 7.09 -10.54 14.00
C ALA A 42 5.62 -10.72 14.42
N GLU A 43 4.71 -9.87 13.93
CA GLU A 43 3.28 -9.99 14.19
C GLU A 43 2.68 -11.21 13.48
N ILE A 44 3.09 -11.44 12.22
CA ILE A 44 2.72 -12.64 11.46
C ILE A 44 3.24 -13.88 12.16
N LEU A 45 4.51 -13.87 12.57
CA LEU A 45 5.12 -15.00 13.28
C LEU A 45 4.36 -15.35 14.56
N LYS A 46 4.07 -14.34 15.39
CA LYS A 46 3.33 -14.53 16.65
C LYS A 46 1.96 -15.12 16.41
N TYR A 47 1.26 -14.64 15.37
CA TYR A 47 -0.04 -15.19 14.98
C TYR A 47 0.07 -16.67 14.58
N LEU A 48 0.99 -17.01 13.66
CA LEU A 48 1.17 -18.38 13.19
C LEU A 48 1.64 -19.34 14.28
N GLN A 49 2.49 -18.89 15.20
CA GLN A 49 2.87 -19.65 16.39
C GLN A 49 1.66 -19.98 17.26
N SER A 50 0.77 -19.01 17.48
CA SER A 50 -0.42 -19.19 18.31
C SER A 50 -1.51 -20.05 17.66
N THR A 51 -1.60 -20.06 16.32
CA THR A 51 -2.71 -20.70 15.59
C THR A 51 -2.33 -22.06 14.98
N CYS A 52 -1.07 -22.22 14.58
CA CYS A 52 -0.59 -23.37 13.81
C CYS A 52 0.69 -24.01 14.38
N GLU A 53 1.14 -23.61 15.59
CA GLU A 53 2.36 -24.12 16.24
C GLU A 53 3.62 -24.02 15.34
N THR A 54 3.64 -22.99 14.47
CA THR A 54 4.68 -22.82 13.46
C THR A 54 6.02 -22.42 14.08
N SER A 55 7.10 -23.09 13.68
CA SER A 55 8.45 -22.73 14.13
C SER A 55 8.99 -21.49 13.40
N THR A 56 9.89 -20.73 14.04
CA THR A 56 10.55 -19.55 13.45
C THR A 56 11.27 -19.87 12.14
N ASN A 57 11.77 -21.10 11.97
CA ASN A 57 12.52 -21.50 10.80
C ASN A 57 11.63 -21.65 9.55
N GLN A 58 10.33 -21.90 9.75
CA GLN A 58 9.38 -22.14 8.67
C GLN A 58 8.74 -20.87 8.11
N ILE A 59 8.77 -19.75 8.84
CA ILE A 59 8.05 -18.53 8.44
C ILE A 59 8.50 -17.99 7.08
N SER A 60 9.77 -18.10 6.70
CA SER A 60 10.23 -17.67 5.37
C SER A 60 9.56 -18.47 4.26
N SER A 61 9.50 -19.80 4.38
CA SER A 61 8.85 -20.66 3.40
C SER A 61 7.35 -20.39 3.32
N ILE A 62 6.70 -20.24 4.48
CA ILE A 62 5.25 -19.95 4.55
C ILE A 62 4.94 -18.60 3.91
N MET A 63 5.75 -17.56 4.15
CA MET A 63 5.56 -16.25 3.54
C MET A 63 5.72 -16.29 2.02
N VAL A 64 6.65 -17.08 1.49
CA VAL A 64 6.83 -17.25 0.05
C VAL A 64 5.59 -17.90 -0.58
N GLU A 65 5.10 -19.00 -0.01
CA GLU A 65 3.89 -19.66 -0.52
C GLU A 65 2.64 -18.80 -0.33
N ALA A 66 2.49 -18.13 0.81
CA ALA A 66 1.38 -17.20 1.05
C ALA A 66 1.38 -16.04 0.04
N ASN A 67 2.54 -15.48 -0.29
CA ASN A 67 2.64 -14.43 -1.32
C ASN A 67 2.25 -14.94 -2.71
N LYS A 68 2.59 -16.19 -3.06
CA LYS A 68 2.12 -16.79 -4.32
C LYS A 68 0.60 -16.89 -4.35
N VAL A 69 -0.01 -17.41 -3.27
CA VAL A 69 -1.47 -17.53 -3.17
C VAL A 69 -2.16 -16.16 -3.23
N LEU A 70 -1.62 -15.16 -2.51
CA LEU A 70 -2.14 -13.79 -2.56
C LEU A 70 -2.14 -13.24 -3.98
N LYS A 71 -1.05 -13.48 -4.75
CA LYS A 71 -0.96 -13.02 -6.14
C LYS A 71 -1.94 -13.74 -7.04
N THR A 72 -1.94 -15.07 -7.02
CA THR A 72 -2.69 -15.88 -8.00
C THR A 72 -4.19 -15.94 -7.72
N VAL A 73 -4.60 -15.88 -6.44
CA VAL A 73 -6.00 -16.04 -6.06
C VAL A 73 -6.66 -14.70 -5.77
N TYR A 74 -5.95 -13.78 -5.12
CA TYR A 74 -6.52 -12.51 -4.64
C TYR A 74 -6.06 -11.29 -5.44
N GLY A 75 -5.09 -11.43 -6.34
CA GLY A 75 -4.51 -10.32 -7.09
C GLY A 75 -3.71 -9.35 -6.23
N TYR A 76 -3.18 -9.79 -5.08
CA TYR A 76 -2.33 -8.95 -4.22
C TYR A 76 -0.91 -9.46 -4.15
N LYS A 77 0.06 -8.56 -4.07
CA LYS A 77 1.46 -8.88 -3.77
C LYS A 77 1.88 -8.30 -2.43
N LEU A 78 2.74 -9.02 -1.73
CA LEU A 78 3.48 -8.51 -0.58
C LEU A 78 4.77 -7.85 -1.04
N VAL A 79 4.94 -6.59 -0.65
CA VAL A 79 6.20 -5.86 -0.85
C VAL A 79 6.87 -5.70 0.51
N GLN A 80 8.12 -6.17 0.59
CA GLN A 80 8.93 -6.03 1.78
C GLN A 80 9.44 -4.58 1.90
N VAL A 81 9.33 -4.02 3.10
CA VAL A 81 9.84 -2.69 3.44
C VAL A 81 10.70 -2.81 4.68
N GLU A 82 11.93 -2.30 4.61
CA GLU A 82 12.81 -2.23 5.76
C GLU A 82 12.43 -1.05 6.65
N ALA A 83 12.33 -1.30 7.96
CA ALA A 83 12.10 -0.27 8.95
C ALA A 83 13.11 -0.41 10.09
N LYS A 84 13.30 0.67 10.86
CA LYS A 84 14.13 0.65 12.08
C LYS A 84 13.71 -0.43 13.08
N THR A 85 12.43 -0.83 13.06
CA THR A 85 11.85 -1.85 13.94
C THR A 85 11.92 -3.27 13.37
N GLY A 86 12.62 -3.47 12.26
CA GLY A 86 12.73 -4.72 11.53
C GLY A 86 11.90 -4.75 10.25
N VAL A 87 11.75 -5.95 9.69
CA VAL A 87 11.08 -6.17 8.41
C VAL A 87 9.57 -5.99 8.52
N GLN A 88 9.01 -5.19 7.63
CA GLN A 88 7.57 -4.96 7.46
C GLN A 88 7.14 -5.35 6.05
N TYR A 89 5.84 -5.59 5.88
CA TYR A 89 5.24 -5.89 4.59
C TYR A 89 4.07 -4.94 4.33
N ILE A 90 3.99 -4.41 3.12
CA ILE A 90 2.77 -3.80 2.58
C ILE A 90 2.11 -4.79 1.63
N VAL A 91 0.79 -4.83 1.69
CA VAL A 91 -0.05 -5.56 0.74
C VAL A 91 -0.48 -4.55 -0.31
N VAL A 92 -0.24 -4.84 -1.57
CA VAL A 92 -0.57 -3.95 -2.69
C VAL A 92 -1.23 -4.77 -3.80
N LEU A 93 -2.09 -4.13 -4.58
CA LEU A 93 -2.74 -4.79 -5.71
C LEU A 93 -1.70 -5.08 -6.81
N ASP A 94 -1.72 -6.27 -7.40
CA ASP A 94 -0.83 -6.68 -8.49
C ASP A 94 -1.51 -6.34 -9.85
N GLU A 95 -0.75 -5.75 -10.77
CA GLU A 95 -1.15 -4.76 -11.80
C GLU A 95 -2.05 -5.21 -12.99
N GLU A 96 -2.91 -6.23 -12.88
CA GLU A 96 -3.92 -6.48 -13.94
C GLU A 96 -5.24 -5.71 -13.73
N CYS A 97 -5.38 -4.98 -12.62
CA CYS A 97 -6.60 -4.25 -12.30
C CYS A 97 -6.36 -2.74 -12.40
N GLN A 98 -6.83 -2.13 -13.50
CA GLN A 98 -7.04 -0.70 -13.60
C GLN A 98 -8.13 -0.26 -12.60
N SER A 99 -7.83 -0.19 -11.31
CA SER A 99 -8.67 0.62 -10.42
C SER A 99 -7.95 1.05 -9.14
N LEU A 100 -8.13 2.32 -8.83
CA LEU A 100 -7.88 2.95 -7.53
C LEU A 100 -8.90 2.50 -6.46
N SER A 101 -9.45 1.28 -6.56
CA SER A 101 -10.49 0.83 -5.63
C SER A 101 -9.87 0.20 -4.38
N SER A 102 -9.16 1.01 -3.58
CA SER A 102 -9.09 0.74 -2.14
C SER A 102 -10.43 1.15 -1.53
N SER A 103 -11.17 0.18 -1.03
CA SER A 103 -12.48 0.35 -0.39
C SER A 103 -12.42 0.96 1.02
N VAL A 104 -11.22 1.28 1.53
CA VAL A 104 -11.04 1.58 2.96
C VAL A 104 -10.53 2.98 3.26
N ILE A 105 -10.05 3.71 2.26
CA ILE A 105 -9.78 5.14 2.45
C ILE A 105 -11.08 5.90 2.23
N ASP A 106 -11.44 6.74 3.21
CA ASP A 106 -12.55 7.69 3.07
C ASP A 106 -12.44 8.43 1.71
N PRO A 107 -13.52 8.54 0.92
CA PRO A 107 -13.44 9.10 -0.43
C PRO A 107 -12.81 10.50 -0.48
N GLN A 108 -12.98 11.33 0.55
CA GLN A 108 -12.35 12.64 0.62
C GLN A 108 -10.84 12.51 0.90
N GLN A 109 -10.44 11.71 1.89
CA GLN A 109 -9.01 11.45 2.14
C GLN A 109 -8.29 10.86 0.92
N ARG A 110 -8.97 10.01 0.15
CA ARG A 110 -8.44 9.46 -1.10
C ARG A 110 -8.20 10.57 -2.13
N ARG A 111 -9.15 11.48 -2.30
CA ARG A 111 -8.99 12.63 -3.22
C ARG A 111 -7.82 13.52 -2.80
N ILE A 112 -7.72 13.85 -1.52
CA ILE A 112 -6.61 14.64 -0.98
C ILE A 112 -5.28 13.93 -1.24
N LEU A 113 -5.20 12.62 -0.94
CA LEU A 113 -3.99 11.83 -1.16
C LEU A 113 -3.54 11.85 -2.63
N ILE A 114 -4.45 11.60 -3.57
CA ILE A 114 -4.13 11.63 -5.00
C ILE A 114 -3.66 13.02 -5.42
N ALA A 115 -4.32 14.08 -4.95
CA ALA A 115 -3.90 15.45 -5.22
C ALA A 115 -2.48 15.74 -4.68
N CYS A 116 -2.14 15.29 -3.47
CA CYS A 116 -0.79 15.42 -2.92
C CYS A 116 0.24 14.68 -3.79
N LEU A 117 -0.04 13.44 -4.17
CA LEU A 117 0.88 12.63 -5.00
C LEU A 117 1.11 13.27 -6.37
N ILE A 118 0.05 13.77 -7.01
CA ILE A 118 0.14 14.54 -8.25
C ILE A 118 1.02 15.78 -8.04
N HIS A 119 0.75 16.56 -6.99
CA HIS A 119 1.50 17.80 -6.76
C HIS A 119 3.00 17.54 -6.55
N ILE A 120 3.36 16.51 -5.79
CA ILE A 120 4.78 16.11 -5.60
C ILE A 120 5.40 15.68 -6.93
N PHE A 121 4.71 14.80 -7.67
CA PHE A 121 5.21 14.29 -8.94
C PHE A 121 5.40 15.41 -9.98
N MET A 122 4.41 16.29 -10.12
CA MET A 122 4.47 17.42 -11.05
C MET A 122 5.50 18.48 -10.65
N SER A 123 5.83 18.59 -9.35
CA SER A 123 6.88 19.50 -8.87
C SER A 123 8.29 18.97 -9.13
N GLY A 124 8.46 17.67 -9.36
CA GLY A 124 9.76 17.02 -9.59
C GLY A 124 10.68 17.00 -8.37
N CYS A 125 10.22 17.47 -7.21
CA CYS A 125 10.99 17.55 -5.97
C CYS A 125 10.09 17.37 -4.74
N PRO A 126 10.68 17.13 -3.54
CA PRO A 126 9.92 17.16 -2.31
C PRO A 126 9.23 18.50 -2.11
N VAL A 127 7.95 18.46 -1.75
CA VAL A 127 7.11 19.67 -1.62
C VAL A 127 7.11 20.13 -0.17
N LYS A 128 7.31 21.43 0.07
CA LYS A 128 7.25 21.99 1.43
C LYS A 128 5.83 21.91 1.97
N GLU A 129 5.72 21.78 3.29
CA GLU A 129 4.43 21.72 3.97
C GLU A 129 3.51 22.89 3.62
N ASP A 130 4.02 24.13 3.65
CA ASP A 130 3.24 25.33 3.34
C ASP A 130 2.73 25.35 1.89
N ASP A 131 3.57 24.92 0.94
CA ASP A 131 3.23 24.86 -0.48
C ASP A 131 2.14 23.80 -0.75
N MET A 132 2.26 22.63 -0.08
CA MET A 132 1.25 21.56 -0.16
C MET A 132 -0.12 22.03 0.35
N TRP A 133 -0.15 22.71 1.50
CA TRP A 133 -1.41 23.18 2.07
C TRP A 133 -2.05 24.29 1.26
N LYS A 134 -1.24 25.20 0.72
CA LYS A 134 -1.72 26.22 -0.20
C LYS A 134 -2.35 25.60 -1.44
N PHE A 135 -1.67 24.64 -2.07
CA PHE A 135 -2.18 23.92 -3.24
C PHE A 135 -3.53 23.22 -2.96
N LEU A 136 -3.65 22.53 -1.81
CA LEU A 136 -4.89 21.84 -1.44
C LEU A 136 -6.04 22.80 -1.15
N SER A 137 -5.75 23.98 -0.58
CA SER A 137 -6.73 25.03 -0.34
C SER A 137 -7.20 25.68 -1.64
N GLU A 138 -6.28 26.03 -2.53
CA GLU A 138 -6.60 26.59 -3.85
C GLU A 138 -7.40 25.59 -4.72
N SER A 139 -7.18 24.29 -4.51
CA SER A 139 -7.93 23.21 -5.17
C SER A 139 -9.29 22.90 -4.53
N GLY A 140 -9.66 23.55 -3.43
CA GLY A 140 -10.92 23.34 -2.71
C GLY A 140 -11.03 21.96 -2.02
N LEU A 141 -9.90 21.29 -1.75
CA LEU A 141 -9.88 19.94 -1.16
C LEU A 141 -9.76 19.95 0.36
N LEU A 142 -9.12 20.99 0.92
CA LEU A 142 -8.92 21.17 2.35
C LEU A 142 -8.81 22.65 2.68
N GLU A 143 -9.52 23.12 3.70
CA GLU A 143 -9.48 24.53 4.09
C GLU A 143 -8.11 24.93 4.66
N GLU A 144 -7.72 26.20 4.44
CA GLU A 144 -6.43 26.72 4.90
C GLU A 144 -6.25 26.69 6.44
N ASN A 145 -7.35 26.68 7.19
CA ASN A 145 -7.32 26.71 8.65
C ASN A 145 -7.74 25.37 9.29
N ASP A 146 -7.91 24.29 8.50
CA ASP A 146 -8.24 22.98 9.05
C ASP A 146 -7.00 22.24 9.57
N TYR A 147 -6.43 22.74 10.68
CA TYR A 147 -5.27 22.14 11.34
C TYR A 147 -5.53 20.70 11.80
N SER A 148 -6.77 20.39 12.18
CA SER A 148 -7.14 19.05 12.67
C SER A 148 -7.20 18.03 11.53
N GLY A 149 -7.78 18.41 10.39
CA GLY A 149 -7.80 17.63 9.16
C GLY A 149 -6.41 17.37 8.63
N ARG A 150 -5.55 18.41 8.58
CA ARG A 150 -4.13 18.28 8.18
C ARG A 150 -3.38 17.25 9.03
N LYS A 151 -3.48 17.37 10.36
CA LYS A 151 -2.79 16.46 11.29
C LYS A 151 -3.30 15.02 11.14
N SER A 152 -4.61 14.85 10.99
CA SER A 152 -5.24 13.53 10.77
C SER A 152 -4.79 12.91 9.45
N PHE A 153 -4.77 13.70 8.38
CA PHE A 153 -4.32 13.28 7.06
C PHE A 153 -2.85 12.86 7.05
N ILE A 154 -1.94 13.70 7.57
CA ILE A 154 -0.50 13.36 7.67
C ILE A 154 -0.32 12.05 8.42
N SER A 155 -0.95 11.93 9.61
CA SER A 155 -0.89 10.72 10.44
C SER A 155 -1.32 9.48 9.67
N THR A 156 -2.42 9.55 8.93
CA THR A 156 -2.95 8.42 8.16
C THR A 156 -2.08 8.08 6.96
N ALA A 157 -1.74 9.07 6.12
CA ALA A 157 -0.98 8.88 4.89
C ALA A 157 0.45 8.37 5.14
N THR A 158 1.08 8.82 6.24
CA THR A 158 2.41 8.35 6.65
C THR A 158 2.36 6.94 7.26
N LYS A 159 1.37 6.64 8.11
CA LYS A 159 1.18 5.28 8.65
C LYS A 159 0.91 4.24 7.58
N GLN A 160 0.19 4.62 6.53
CA GLN A 160 -0.08 3.76 5.37
C GLN A 160 1.10 3.72 4.37
N MET A 161 2.14 4.55 4.59
CA MET A 161 3.33 4.66 3.74
C MET A 161 3.06 5.14 2.31
N TYR A 162 1.98 5.90 2.10
CA TYR A 162 1.77 6.61 0.83
C TYR A 162 2.59 7.89 0.74
N LEU A 163 2.79 8.57 1.87
CA LEU A 163 3.61 9.77 1.96
C LEU A 163 4.73 9.58 2.99
N LEU A 164 5.89 10.13 2.68
CA LEU A 164 6.91 10.43 3.68
C LEU A 164 6.75 11.88 4.10
N TYR A 165 6.85 12.12 5.40
CA TYR A 165 6.78 13.45 5.98
C TYR A 165 7.99 13.64 6.88
N THR A 166 8.97 14.40 6.39
CA THR A 166 10.29 14.52 6.99
C THR A 166 10.60 15.99 7.28
N LYS A 167 11.36 16.22 8.35
CA LYS A 167 11.89 17.55 8.67
C LYS A 167 13.29 17.65 8.10
N VAL A 168 13.53 18.65 7.25
CA VAL A 168 14.81 18.89 6.58
C VAL A 168 15.35 20.25 6.99
N GLY A 169 16.67 20.31 7.21
CA GLY A 169 17.38 21.50 7.69
C GLY A 169 17.53 21.54 9.21
N ASP A 170 18.25 22.55 9.69
CA ASP A 170 18.63 22.72 11.09
C ASP A 170 18.08 24.02 11.69
N GLY A 171 17.80 23.98 13.00
CA GLY A 171 17.34 25.14 13.77
C GLY A 171 16.04 25.76 13.25
N GLU A 172 16.00 27.09 13.20
CA GLU A 172 14.85 27.91 12.77
C GLU A 172 14.55 27.81 11.26
N LEU A 173 15.50 27.30 10.46
CA LEU A 173 15.31 27.12 9.02
C LEU A 173 14.73 25.76 8.66
N ALA A 174 14.55 24.87 9.63
CA ALA A 174 14.08 23.53 9.37
C ALA A 174 12.60 23.56 8.91
N ARG A 175 12.33 22.90 7.79
CA ARG A 175 10.99 22.83 7.17
C ARG A 175 10.56 21.38 7.07
N ASN A 176 9.26 21.14 7.19
CA ASN A 176 8.70 19.84 6.85
C ASN A 176 8.46 19.77 5.35
N ILE A 177 8.75 18.60 4.78
CA ILE A 177 8.55 18.31 3.36
C ILE A 177 7.76 17.01 3.19
N PHE A 178 7.07 16.91 2.06
CA PHE A 178 6.34 15.75 1.61
C PHE A 178 7.04 15.08 0.43
N GLU A 179 7.16 13.76 0.49
CA GLU A 179 7.70 12.92 -0.56
C GLU A 179 6.80 11.71 -0.79
N TRP A 180 6.96 11.05 -1.94
CA TRP A 180 6.28 9.78 -2.21
C TRP A 180 6.78 8.69 -1.25
N GLY A 181 5.85 7.97 -0.64
CA GLY A 181 6.14 6.78 0.14
C GLY A 181 6.26 5.52 -0.72
N LYS A 182 6.78 4.46 -0.10
CA LYS A 182 6.98 3.17 -0.77
C LYS A 182 5.67 2.58 -1.29
N ARG A 183 4.55 2.73 -0.57
CA ARG A 183 3.25 2.25 -1.04
C ARG A 183 2.75 3.02 -2.26
N ALA A 184 2.94 4.34 -2.29
CA ALA A 184 2.55 5.14 -3.46
C ALA A 184 3.30 4.70 -4.72
N THR A 185 4.59 4.39 -4.60
CA THR A 185 5.40 3.91 -5.72
C THR A 185 4.91 2.56 -6.27
N GLU A 186 4.34 1.71 -5.42
CA GLU A 186 3.86 0.37 -5.81
C GLU A 186 2.39 0.35 -6.28
N GLU A 187 1.55 1.25 -5.78
CA GLU A 187 0.11 1.26 -6.07
C GLU A 187 -0.31 2.34 -7.09
N VAL A 188 0.48 3.39 -7.28
CA VAL A 188 0.11 4.56 -8.09
C VAL A 188 1.07 4.71 -9.26
N PRO A 189 0.69 4.25 -10.46
CA PRO A 189 1.58 4.33 -11.62
C PRO A 189 1.66 5.80 -12.08
N LYS A 190 2.89 6.34 -12.15
CA LYS A 190 3.13 7.77 -12.44
C LYS A 190 2.62 8.18 -13.82
N ASN A 191 2.69 7.29 -14.80
CA ASN A 191 2.13 7.50 -16.14
C ASN A 191 0.61 7.74 -16.10
N PHE A 192 -0.13 7.07 -15.22
CA PHE A 192 -1.56 7.28 -15.04
C PHE A 192 -1.85 8.70 -14.54
N LEU A 193 -1.09 9.17 -13.55
CA LEU A 193 -1.23 10.54 -13.04
C LEU A 193 -0.90 11.57 -14.13
N LEU A 194 0.20 11.36 -14.87
CA LEU A 194 0.61 12.26 -15.95
C LEU A 194 -0.46 12.35 -17.05
N ASN A 195 -0.99 11.21 -17.49
CA ASN A 195 -2.06 11.17 -18.50
C ASN A 195 -3.32 11.90 -18.03
N LYS A 196 -3.71 11.73 -16.76
CA LYS A 196 -4.86 12.44 -16.19
C LYS A 196 -4.64 13.95 -16.12
N MET A 197 -3.43 14.39 -15.79
CA MET A 197 -3.07 15.80 -15.78
C MET A 197 -3.04 16.41 -17.18
N ALA A 198 -2.51 15.67 -18.15
CA ALA A 198 -2.49 16.06 -19.55
C ALA A 198 -3.93 16.24 -20.09
N GLU A 199 -4.81 15.28 -19.82
CA GLU A 199 -6.24 15.33 -20.16
C GLU A 199 -6.92 16.56 -19.54
N ALA A 200 -6.73 16.80 -18.24
CA ALA A 200 -7.35 17.91 -17.52
C ALA A 200 -6.92 19.30 -18.05
N LEU A 201 -5.68 19.41 -18.54
CA LEU A 201 -5.11 20.66 -19.03
C LEU A 201 -5.17 20.81 -20.56
N GLY A 202 -5.75 19.84 -21.28
CA GLY A 202 -5.79 19.84 -22.74
C GLY A 202 -4.40 19.78 -23.38
N LYS A 203 -3.45 19.11 -22.71
CA LYS A 203 -2.06 18.95 -23.14
C LYS A 203 -1.77 17.49 -23.45
N THR A 204 -0.63 17.24 -24.07
CA THR A 204 -0.09 15.89 -24.24
C THR A 204 0.89 15.58 -23.08
N PRO A 205 1.04 14.31 -22.65
CA PRO A 205 1.90 13.93 -21.51
C PRO A 205 3.37 14.36 -21.65
N ASP A 206 3.88 14.40 -22.89
CA ASP A 206 5.23 14.83 -23.26
C ASP A 206 5.46 16.34 -23.10
N HIS A 207 4.40 17.14 -22.83
CA HIS A 207 4.54 18.55 -22.50
C HIS A 207 5.46 18.78 -21.29
N TRP A 208 5.47 17.84 -20.35
CA TRP A 208 6.37 17.83 -19.21
C TRP A 208 7.44 16.76 -19.43
N TYR A 209 8.49 17.12 -20.16
CA TYR A 209 9.52 16.17 -20.61
C TYR A 209 10.13 15.34 -19.46
N GLU A 210 10.50 15.97 -18.35
CA GLU A 210 11.12 15.28 -17.21
C GLU A 210 10.15 14.29 -16.55
N GLN A 211 8.90 14.70 -16.34
CA GLN A 211 7.84 13.89 -15.76
C GLN A 211 7.46 12.72 -16.69
N TYR A 212 7.42 12.97 -18.00
CA TYR A 212 7.17 11.94 -19.00
C TYR A 212 8.28 10.90 -19.02
N LYS A 213 9.53 11.34 -18.99
CA LYS A 213 10.71 10.46 -18.89
C LYS A 213 10.65 9.61 -17.63
N GLU A 214 10.42 10.22 -16.46
CA GLU A 214 10.31 9.49 -15.19
C GLU A 214 9.15 8.48 -15.20
N ALA A 215 8.01 8.85 -15.78
CA ALA A 215 6.82 8.00 -15.86
C ALA A 215 6.95 6.83 -16.84
N THR A 216 7.87 6.90 -17.81
CA THR A 216 8.05 5.88 -18.86
C THR A 216 9.28 5.00 -18.63
N GLU A 217 10.32 5.51 -17.98
CA GLU A 217 11.55 4.77 -17.68
C GLU A 217 11.50 4.06 -16.32
N GLY A 218 10.58 4.44 -15.43
CA GLY A 218 10.50 3.95 -14.04
C GLY A 218 9.62 2.71 -13.81
N THR A 219 9.58 1.75 -14.75
CA THR A 219 8.81 0.49 -14.59
C THR A 219 9.60 -0.57 -13.81
#